data_AF-A0A920QGM1-F1
#
_entry.id   AF-A0A920QGM1-F1
#
_cell.length_a   1.000
_cell.length_b   1.000
_cell.length_c   1.000
_cell.angle_alpha   90.00
_cell.angle_beta   90.00
_cell.angle_gamma   90.00
#
_symmetry.space_group_name_H-M   'P 1'
#
loop_
_entity.id
_entity.type
_entity.pdbx_description
1 polymer ?
#
loop_
_entity_poly.entity_id
_entity_poly.type
_entity_poly.pdbx_seq_one_letter_code
_entity_poly.pdbx_strand_id
1 'polypeptide(L)' 'MHHAAANNHTYIFKLLLANGAGANVTDDKGDTALDWAKSWNRTEVADLLSEHGGKTKKELETAGK' A
#
# COMPACT_ATOMS: atom_id res chain seq x y z
N MET A 1 -11.14 -2.71 -23.36
CA MET A 1 -11.74 -1.94 -22.24
C MET A 1 -12.27 -2.78 -21.07
N HIS A 2 -12.23 -4.13 -21.09
CA HIS A 2 -12.67 -4.95 -19.94
C HIS A 2 -11.54 -5.62 -19.12
N HIS A 3 -10.32 -5.73 -19.67
CA HIS A 3 -9.19 -6.34 -18.94
C HIS A 3 -8.47 -5.39 -17.96
N ALA A 4 -8.65 -4.08 -18.10
CA ALA A 4 -7.99 -3.10 -17.25
C ALA A 4 -8.63 -3.01 -15.85
N ALA A 5 -9.94 -3.21 -15.71
CA ALA A 5 -10.63 -3.06 -14.41
C ALA A 5 -10.15 -4.06 -13.33
N ALA A 6 -9.76 -5.27 -13.74
CA ALA A 6 -9.14 -6.26 -12.84
C ALA A 6 -7.65 -5.96 -12.56
N ASN A 7 -6.93 -5.36 -13.52
CA ASN A 7 -5.53 -4.95 -13.39
C ASN A 7 -5.35 -3.53 -12.79
N ASN A 8 -6.44 -2.78 -12.60
CA ASN A 8 -6.39 -1.32 -12.41
C ASN A 8 -5.89 -0.90 -11.03
N HIS A 9 -5.97 -1.77 -10.02
CA HIS A 9 -5.52 -1.42 -8.68
C HIS A 9 -4.08 -1.85 -8.41
N THR A 10 -3.64 -2.97 -8.98
CA THR A 10 -2.26 -3.44 -8.86
C THR A 10 -1.30 -2.55 -9.64
N TYR A 11 -1.72 -2.02 -10.79
CA TYR A 11 -0.89 -1.11 -11.60
C TYR A 11 -0.62 0.22 -10.88
N ILE A 12 -1.62 0.82 -10.24
CA ILE A 12 -1.47 2.07 -9.47
C ILE A 12 -0.45 1.89 -8.34
N PHE A 13 -0.49 0.74 -7.66
CA PHE A 13 0.46 0.42 -6.59
C PHE A 13 1.88 0.17 -7.10
N LYS A 14 2.03 -0.56 -8.22
CA LYS A 14 3.33 -0.72 -8.89
C LYS A 14 3.89 0.63 -9.34
N LEU A 15 3.03 1.54 -9.79
CA LEU A 15 3.43 2.90 -10.17
C LEU A 15 3.91 3.70 -8.95
N LEU A 16 3.18 3.61 -7.82
CA LEU A 16 3.55 4.28 -6.56
C LEU A 16 4.93 3.80 -6.07
N LEU A 17 5.14 2.47 -6.04
CA LEU A 17 6.41 1.86 -5.65
C LEU A 17 7.55 2.22 -6.62
N ALA A 18 7.29 2.18 -7.93
CA ALA A 18 8.28 2.51 -8.96
C ALA A 18 8.69 3.99 -8.95
N ASN A 19 7.81 4.88 -8.51
CA ASN A 19 8.09 6.32 -8.48
C ASN A 19 8.83 6.78 -7.21
N GLY A 20 9.36 5.84 -6.42
CA GLY A 20 10.07 6.15 -5.18
C GLY A 20 9.16 6.72 -4.08
N ALA A 21 7.84 6.55 -4.21
CA ALA A 21 6.94 6.88 -3.11
C ALA A 21 7.28 5.94 -1.96
N GLY A 22 7.64 6.50 -0.80
CA GLY A 22 7.95 5.69 0.37
C GLY A 22 6.78 4.76 0.66
N ALA A 23 7.05 3.45 0.74
CA ALA A 23 6.02 2.43 1.02
C ALA A 23 5.29 2.65 2.37
N ASN A 24 5.81 3.58 3.18
CA ASN A 24 5.35 3.95 4.51
C ASN A 24 4.84 5.40 4.59
N VAL A 25 4.57 6.05 3.45
CA VAL A 25 3.92 7.36 3.44
C VAL A 25 2.51 7.21 4.01
N THR A 26 2.18 8.09 4.94
CA THR A 26 0.86 8.18 5.55
C THR A 26 0.06 9.32 4.94
N ASP A 27 -1.25 9.15 4.84
CA ASP A 27 -2.17 10.25 4.53
C ASP A 27 -2.40 11.19 5.73
N ASP A 28 -3.28 12.18 5.57
CA ASP A 28 -3.64 13.13 6.64
C ASP A 28 -4.28 12.47 7.88
N LYS A 29 -4.74 11.22 7.78
CA LYS A 29 -5.27 10.42 8.90
C LYS A 29 -4.19 9.56 9.56
N GLY A 30 -2.99 9.55 9.01
CA GLY A 30 -1.89 8.69 9.42
C GLY A 30 -1.95 7.30 8.81
N ASP A 31 -2.88 7.02 7.89
CA ASP A 31 -3.05 5.69 7.31
C ASP A 31 -2.08 5.49 6.15
N THR A 32 -1.42 4.34 6.14
CA THR A 32 -0.47 3.96 5.09
C THR A 32 -1.18 3.31 3.91
N ALA A 33 -0.48 3.21 2.79
CA ALA A 33 -0.99 2.47 1.64
C ALA A 33 -1.34 1.00 1.97
N LEU A 34 -0.66 0.40 2.96
CA LEU A 34 -0.95 -0.95 3.47
C LEU A 34 -2.22 -1.01 4.32
N ASP A 35 -2.52 0.03 5.10
CA ASP A 35 -3.78 0.13 5.85
C ASP A 35 -4.98 0.21 4.90
N TRP A 36 -4.85 1.03 3.86
CA TRP A 36 -5.84 1.13 2.79
C TRP A 36 -6.00 -0.21 2.05
N ALA A 37 -4.91 -0.89 1.68
CA ALA A 37 -5.00 -2.19 1.04
C ALA A 37 -5.74 -3.22 1.91
N LYS A 38 -5.46 -3.28 3.22
CA LYS A 38 -6.13 -4.17 4.16
C LYS A 38 -7.60 -3.79 4.36
N SER A 39 -7.91 -2.50 4.55
CA SER A 39 -9.28 -2.00 4.76
C SER A 39 -10.21 -2.31 3.58
N TRP A 40 -9.67 -2.31 2.36
CA TRP A 40 -10.43 -2.59 1.14
C TRP A 40 -10.34 -4.06 0.69
N ASN A 41 -9.84 -4.96 1.55
CA ASN A 41 -9.62 -6.38 1.25
C ASN A 41 -8.83 -6.61 -0.06
N ARG A 42 -7.83 -5.77 -0.33
CA ARG A 42 -6.93 -5.89 -1.48
C ARG A 42 -5.71 -6.71 -1.10
N THR A 43 -5.90 -8.01 -0.90
CA THR A 43 -4.86 -8.92 -0.40
C THR A 43 -3.60 -8.91 -1.27
N GLU A 44 -3.72 -9.02 -2.59
CA GLU A 44 -2.55 -8.96 -3.49
C GLU A 44 -1.73 -7.67 -3.35
N VAL A 45 -2.41 -6.55 -3.13
CA VAL A 45 -1.74 -5.26 -2.93
C VAL A 45 -1.08 -5.20 -1.55
N ALA A 46 -1.77 -5.70 -0.52
CA ALA A 46 -1.23 -5.75 0.83
C ALA A 46 0.02 -6.64 0.89
N ASP A 47 0.01 -7.76 0.18
CA ASP A 47 1.16 -8.67 0.08
C ASP A 47 2.32 -7.99 -0.63
N LEU A 48 2.10 -7.41 -1.82
CA LEU A 48 3.14 -6.69 -2.56
C LEU A 48 3.78 -5.55 -1.74
N LEU A 49 2.96 -4.77 -1.04
CA LEU A 49 3.43 -3.71 -0.15
C LEU A 49 4.27 -4.29 0.99
N SER A 50 3.80 -5.34 1.65
CA SER A 50 4.51 -5.99 2.75
C SER A 50 5.85 -6.58 2.30
N GLU A 51 5.89 -7.22 1.13
CA GLU A 51 7.13 -7.74 0.52
C GLU A 51 8.15 -6.63 0.22
N HIS A 52 7.67 -5.42 -0.12
CA HIS A 52 8.51 -4.25 -0.39
C HIS A 52 8.81 -3.43 0.88
N GLY A 53 8.55 -3.97 2.07
CA GLY A 53 8.82 -3.32 3.35
C GLY A 53 7.80 -2.23 3.74
N GLY A 54 6.63 -2.24 3.10
CA GLY A 54 5.47 -1.46 3.49
C GLY A 54 4.94 -1.93 4.84
N LYS A 55 4.70 -0.97 5.72
CA LYS A 55 4.23 -1.17 7.09
C LYS A 55 2.90 -0.47 7.25
N THR A 56 2.06 -1.02 8.12
CA THR A 56 0.84 -0.33 8.58
C THR A 56 1.21 0.82 9.49
N LYS A 57 0.30 1.80 9.65
CA LYS A 57 0.39 2.86 10.65
C LYS A 57 0.78 2.31 12.02
N LYS A 58 0.11 1.24 12.44
CA LYS A 58 0.35 0.58 13.73
C LYS A 58 1.79 0.05 13.86
N GLU A 59 2.35 -0.50 12.79
CA GLU A 59 3.73 -1.02 12.76
C GLU A 59 4.79 0.09 12.70
N LEU A 60 4.44 1.25 12.13
CA LEU A 60 5.29 2.44 12.16
C LEU A 60 5.30 3.08 13.56
N GLU A 61 4.15 3.14 14.22
CA GLU A 61 4.02 3.63 15.60
C GLU A 61 4.77 2.77 16.63
N THR A 62 4.83 1.45 16.43
CA THR A 62 5.60 0.55 17.32
C THR A 62 7.10 0.55 17.05
N ALA A 63 7.55 0.94 15.85
CA ALA A 63 8.99 1.01 15.53
C ALA A 63 9.67 2.30 16.05
N GLY A 64 8.89 3.30 16.48
CA GLY A 64 9.39 4.58 16.99
C GLY A 64 9.54 4.67 18.52
N LYS A 65 9.34 3.58 19.26
CA LYS A 65 9.59 3.47 20.71
C LYS A 65 10.84 2.64 20.99
#